data_AF-A0A9E5K7P7-F1
#
_entry.id   AF-A0A9E5K7P7-F1
#
_cell.length_a   1.000
_cell.length_b   1.000
_cell.length_c   1.000
_cell.angle_alpha   90.00
_cell.angle_beta   90.00
_cell.angle_gamma   90.00
#
_symmetry.space_group_name_H-M   'P 1'
#
loop_
_entity.id
_entity.type
_entity.pdbx_description
1 polymer ?
#
loop_
_entity_poly.entity_id
_entity_poly.type
_entity_poly.pdbx_seq_one_letter_code
_entity_poly.pdbx_strand_id
1 'polypeptide(L)'
;SRAGLKPATKELVVGFYRIPIDGDVIVQLDNVTVGSLRDIRDYLGEKKVGDSVKIQFYRNRKLETVTLILKDSVDKKYLDQSA
;
A
#
# COMPACT_ATOMS: atom_id res chain seq x y z
N SER A 1 -5.66 8.40 7.34
CA SER A 1 -5.38 8.00 5.94
C SER A 1 -6.59 8.38 5.08
N ARG A 2 -6.40 8.98 3.90
CA ARG A 2 -7.55 9.38 3.04
C ARG A 2 -8.13 8.22 2.21
N ALA A 3 -7.39 7.12 2.07
CA ALA A 3 -7.77 5.96 1.24
C ALA A 3 -8.32 4.76 2.05
N GLY A 4 -8.47 4.87 3.37
CA GLY A 4 -8.96 3.77 4.22
C GLY A 4 -7.98 2.63 4.47
N LEU A 5 -6.84 2.59 3.76
CA LEU A 5 -5.71 1.70 4.06
C LEU A 5 -5.03 2.11 5.39
N LYS A 6 -4.49 1.11 6.10
CA LYS A 6 -3.82 1.24 7.39
C LYS A 6 -2.36 0.81 7.26
N PRO A 7 -1.39 1.70 7.50
CA PRO A 7 0.01 1.31 7.52
C PRO A 7 0.29 0.41 8.74
N ALA A 8 1.39 -0.33 8.69
CA ALA A 8 1.92 -0.97 9.88
C ALA A 8 2.24 0.08 10.96
N THR A 9 1.96 -0.25 12.22
CA THR A 9 2.19 0.65 13.37
C THR A 9 3.17 0.09 14.39
N LYS A 10 3.61 -1.16 14.19
CA LYS A 10 4.52 -1.89 15.06
C LYS A 10 5.52 -2.65 14.22
N GLU A 11 6.65 -3.01 14.83
CA GLU A 11 7.64 -3.90 14.24
C GLU A 11 7.82 -5.12 15.14
N LEU A 12 7.82 -6.31 14.54
CA LEU A 12 8.25 -7.53 15.19
C LEU A 12 9.71 -7.80 14.82
N VAL A 13 10.54 -8.04 15.83
CA VAL A 13 11.95 -8.42 15.65
C VAL A 13 12.08 -9.93 15.85
N VAL A 14 12.48 -10.65 14.80
CA VAL A 14 12.75 -12.09 14.84
C VAL A 14 14.16 -12.34 14.32
N GLY A 15 15.11 -12.52 15.23
CA GLY A 15 16.53 -12.58 14.88
C GLY A 15 16.99 -11.28 14.21
N PHE A 16 17.50 -11.38 12.98
CA PHE A 16 17.93 -10.23 12.18
C PHE A 16 16.80 -9.62 11.34
N TYR A 17 15.59 -10.18 11.37
CA TYR A 17 14.46 -9.70 10.59
C TYR A 17 13.63 -8.68 11.39
N ARG A 18 13.35 -7.54 10.76
CA ARG A 18 12.38 -6.54 11.22
C ARG A 18 11.16 -6.63 10.32
N ILE A 19 10.03 -7.05 10.89
CA ILE A 19 8.80 -7.31 10.15
C ILE A 19 7.77 -6.25 10.56
N PRO A 20 7.35 -5.36 9.65
CA PRO A 20 6.24 -4.45 9.91
C PRO A 20 4.95 -5.26 10.14
N ILE A 21 4.25 -5.00 11.25
CA ILE A 21 3.01 -5.69 11.61
C ILE A 21 1.91 -4.67 11.97
N ASP A 22 0.69 -5.17 12.18
CA ASP A 22 -0.48 -4.35 12.57
C ASP A 22 -0.93 -3.36 11.48
N GLY A 23 -0.68 -3.70 10.21
CA GLY A 23 -1.09 -2.95 9.03
C GLY A 23 -1.75 -3.84 7.99
N ASP A 24 -2.13 -3.25 6.85
CA ASP A 24 -2.69 -3.99 5.72
C ASP A 24 -1.59 -4.72 4.94
N VAL A 25 -1.87 -5.95 4.55
CA VAL A 25 -1.03 -6.72 3.62
C VAL A 25 -1.70 -6.73 2.25
N ILE A 26 -1.21 -5.89 1.34
CA ILE A 26 -1.71 -5.81 -0.04
C ILE A 26 -1.29 -7.06 -0.80
N VAL A 27 -2.24 -7.68 -1.49
CA VAL A 27 -2.01 -8.94 -2.23
C VAL A 27 -2.45 -8.88 -3.69
N GLN A 28 -3.28 -7.89 -4.08
CA GLN A 28 -3.72 -7.72 -5.47
C GLN A 28 -4.08 -6.27 -5.79
N LEU A 29 -3.73 -5.84 -7.00
CA LEU A 29 -4.16 -4.58 -7.61
C LEU A 29 -4.90 -4.89 -8.92
N ASP A 30 -6.16 -4.48 -9.03
CA ASP A 30 -7.11 -4.89 -10.06
C ASP A 30 -7.16 -6.42 -10.21
N ASN A 31 -6.53 -6.96 -11.26
CA ASN A 31 -6.43 -8.39 -11.57
C ASN A 31 -4.98 -8.90 -11.51
N VAL A 32 -4.06 -8.11 -10.94
CA VAL A 32 -2.62 -8.38 -10.85
C VAL A 32 -2.26 -8.73 -9.40
N THR A 33 -1.83 -9.96 -9.16
CA THR A 33 -1.29 -10.38 -7.86
C THR A 33 0.03 -9.68 -7.60
N VAL A 34 0.24 -9.21 -6.37
CA VAL A 34 1.48 -8.54 -5.95
C VAL A 34 2.05 -9.22 -4.72
N GLY A 35 3.37 -9.40 -4.69
CA GLY A 35 4.12 -9.96 -3.57
C GLY A 35 5.26 -9.07 -3.09
N SER A 36 5.55 -7.98 -3.82
CA SER A 36 6.66 -7.08 -3.51
C SER A 36 6.33 -5.60 -3.76
N LEU A 37 7.12 -4.72 -3.15
CA LEU A 37 7.08 -3.28 -3.48
C LEU A 37 7.42 -3.00 -4.95
N ARG A 38 8.21 -3.87 -5.59
CA ARG A 38 8.52 -3.73 -7.02
C ARG A 38 7.28 -3.97 -7.87
N ASP A 39 6.54 -5.04 -7.59
CA ASP A 39 5.32 -5.37 -8.34
C ASP A 39 4.29 -4.23 -8.27
N ILE A 40 4.17 -3.61 -7.10
CA ILE A 40 3.30 -2.44 -6.90
C ILE A 40 3.78 -1.25 -7.74
N ARG A 41 5.10 -0.98 -7.78
CA ARG A 41 5.67 0.12 -8.58
C ARG A 41 5.50 -0.12 -10.07
N ASP A 42 5.79 -1.33 -10.53
CA ASP A 42 5.68 -1.72 -11.93
C ASP A 42 4.20 -1.58 -12.39
N TYR A 43 3.26 -2.05 -11.59
CA TYR A 43 1.83 -1.85 -11.84
C TYR A 43 1.41 -0.37 -11.88
N LEU A 44 1.86 0.44 -10.92
CA LEU A 44 1.51 1.86 -10.86
C LEU A 44 2.17 2.68 -11.98
N GLY A 45 3.30 2.22 -12.53
CA GLY A 45 4.00 2.89 -13.62
C GLY A 45 3.21 2.96 -14.92
N GLU A 46 2.21 2.08 -15.10
CA GLU A 46 1.32 2.07 -16.26
C GLU A 46 0.03 2.88 -16.05
N LYS A 47 -0.21 3.38 -14.83
CA LYS A 47 -1.44 4.10 -14.45
C LYS A 47 -1.26 5.62 -14.49
N LYS A 48 -2.39 6.32 -14.56
CA LYS A 48 -2.46 7.79 -14.59
C LYS A 48 -3.17 8.34 -13.36
N VAL A 49 -2.88 9.59 -13.02
CA VAL A 49 -3.67 10.34 -12.03
C VAL A 49 -5.13 10.35 -12.48
N GLY A 50 -6.04 10.08 -11.54
CA GLY A 50 -7.47 9.92 -11.81
C GLY A 50 -7.91 8.48 -12.08
N ASP A 51 -6.97 7.55 -12.33
CA ASP A 51 -7.33 6.14 -12.51
C ASP A 51 -7.90 5.54 -11.23
N SER A 52 -8.92 4.71 -11.40
CA SER A 52 -9.48 3.88 -10.34
C SER A 52 -8.69 2.58 -10.23
N VAL A 53 -8.28 2.22 -9.02
CA VAL A 53 -7.58 0.98 -8.72
C VAL A 53 -8.32 0.23 -7.62
N LYS A 54 -8.68 -1.02 -7.88
CA LYS A 54 -9.24 -1.94 -6.89
C LYS A 54 -8.09 -2.65 -6.17
N ILE A 55 -8.03 -2.55 -4.85
CA ILE A 55 -6.97 -3.14 -4.02
C ILE A 55 -7.58 -4.21 -3.15
N GLN A 56 -7.02 -5.42 -3.21
CA GLN A 56 -7.31 -6.47 -2.23
C GLN A 56 -6.16 -6.57 -1.23
N PHE A 57 -6.53 -6.65 0.05
CA PHE A 57 -5.57 -6.72 1.14
C PHE A 57 -6.12 -7.53 2.30
N TYR A 58 -5.24 -8.12 3.09
CA TYR A 58 -5.60 -8.72 4.36
C TYR A 58 -5.54 -7.67 5.48
N ARG A 59 -6.60 -7.61 6.28
CA ARG A 59 -6.66 -6.88 7.55
C ARG A 59 -7.32 -7.78 8.58
N ASN A 60 -6.68 -7.97 9.73
CA ASN A 60 -7.18 -8.86 10.81
C ASN A 60 -7.55 -10.28 10.29
N ARG A 61 -6.74 -10.83 9.39
CA ARG A 61 -6.94 -12.14 8.72
C ARG A 61 -8.16 -12.23 7.81
N LYS A 62 -8.85 -11.13 7.54
CA LYS A 62 -9.95 -11.06 6.57
C LYS A 62 -9.44 -10.42 5.28
N LEU A 63 -9.80 -11.01 4.15
CA LEU A 63 -9.59 -10.41 2.84
C LEU A 63 -10.62 -9.30 2.65
N GLU A 64 -10.16 -8.09 2.42
CA GLU A 64 -10.99 -6.91 2.19
C GLU A 64 -10.65 -6.32 0.82
N THR A 65 -11.56 -5.51 0.28
CA THR A 65 -11.37 -4.80 -0.98
C THR A 65 -11.69 -3.32 -0.80
N VAL A 66 -10.86 -2.45 -1.37
CA VAL A 66 -11.15 -1.02 -1.48
C VAL A 66 -10.86 -0.56 -2.91
N THR A 67 -11.69 0.33 -3.43
CA THR A 67 -11.44 1.02 -4.69
C THR A 67 -10.99 2.44 -4.38
N LEU A 68 -9.86 2.86 -4.96
CA LEU A 68 -9.32 4.21 -4.76
C LEU A 68 -8.97 4.88 -6.07
N ILE A 69 -9.06 6.21 -6.08
CA ILE A 69 -8.66 7.05 -7.21
C ILE A 69 -7.23 7.53 -6.97
N LEU A 70 -6.33 7.24 -7.91
CA LEU A 70 -4.95 7.70 -7.86
C LEU A 70 -4.90 9.23 -7.92
N LYS A 71 -4.14 9.81 -7.00
CA LYS A 71 -3.89 11.26 -6.95
C LYS A 71 -2.44 11.52 -7.29
N ASP A 72 -2.17 12.74 -7.73
CA ASP A 72 -0.80 13.18 -7.92
C ASP A 72 0.01 13.01 -6.62
N SER A 73 1.27 12.62 -6.77
CA SER A 73 2.23 12.38 -5.69
C SER A 73 2.60 13.64 -4.91
N VAL A 74 2.22 14.83 -5.41
CA VAL A 74 2.45 16.12 -4.76
C VAL A 74 1.49 16.35 -3.58
N ASP A 75 1.55 15.50 -2.57
CA ASP A 75 1.17 15.85 -1.21
C ASP A 75 2.46 16.35 -0.51
N LYS A 76 2.61 17.68 -0.33
CA LYS A 76 3.75 18.35 0.33
C LYS A 76 4.16 17.75 1.69
N LYS A 77 3.25 16.99 2.33
CA LYS A 77 3.43 16.31 3.61
C LYS A 77 4.52 15.21 3.61
N TYR A 78 4.96 14.71 2.45
CA TYR A 78 6.03 13.70 2.36
C TYR A 78 7.41 14.27 2.03
N LEU A 79 7.52 15.55 1.68
CA LEU A 79 8.80 16.23 1.43
C LEU A 79 9.39 16.89 2.69
N ASP A 80 8.56 17.22 3.68
CA ASP A 80 8.98 17.82 4.96
C ASP A 80 9.60 16.85 5.96
N GLN A 81 9.65 15.53 5.67
CA GLN A 81 10.24 14.53 6.59
C GLN A 81 11.75 14.30 6.36
N SER A 82 12.36 15.14 5.52
CA SER A 82 13.79 15.12 5.19
C SER A 82 14.48 16.48 5.43
N ALA A 83 13.95 17.29 6.34
CA ALA A 83 14.61 18.50 6.86
C ALA A 83 14.97 18.33 8.33
#